data_AF-A0A0P6WVH5-F1
#
_entry.id   AF-A0A0P6WVH5-F1
#
_cell.length_a   1.000
_cell.length_b   1.000
_cell.length_c   1.000
_cell.angle_alpha   90.00
_cell.angle_beta   90.00
_cell.angle_gamma   90.00
#
_symmetry.space_group_name_H-M   'P 1'
#
loop_
_entity.id
_entity.type
_entity.pdbx_description
1 polymer ?
#
loop_
_entity_poly.entity_id
_entity_poly.type
_entity_poly.pdbx_seq_one_letter_code
_entity_poly.pdbx_strand_id
1 'polypeptide(L)' 'MTRAEGENAAPFDNIGNRIMDKIELRCPHCGSANIFKDAAAAWDAEAQEWTLISVHDHETCEDCERSGDYMAERLSL' A
#
# COMPACT_ATOMS: atom_id res chain seq x y z
N MET A 1 0.33 -50.84 27.08
CA MET A 1 1.21 -50.16 26.12
C MET A 1 0.29 -49.45 25.15
N THR A 2 0.35 -48.12 25.18
CA THR A 2 -0.66 -47.20 24.64
C THR A 2 -0.68 -47.15 23.12
N ARG A 3 -1.90 -47.03 22.59
CA ARG A 3 -2.30 -46.72 21.22
C ARG A 3 -1.75 -45.34 20.81
N ALA A 4 -1.31 -45.20 19.57
CA ALA A 4 -1.15 -43.90 18.91
C ALA A 4 -1.79 -44.00 17.52
N GLU A 5 -2.94 -43.34 17.37
CA GLU A 5 -3.56 -43.05 16.08
C GLU A 5 -2.89 -41.80 15.52
N GLY A 6 -2.33 -41.90 14.32
CA GLY A 6 -1.75 -40.77 13.60
C GLY A 6 -2.82 -40.10 12.74
N GLU A 7 -3.44 -39.05 13.28
CA GLU A 7 -4.28 -38.13 12.50
C GLU A 7 -3.36 -37.09 11.84
N ASN A 8 -3.08 -37.27 10.54
CA ASN A 8 -2.42 -36.25 9.72
C ASN A 8 -3.42 -35.15 9.37
N ALA A 9 -3.63 -34.20 10.29
CA ALA A 9 -4.14 -32.89 9.93
C ALA A 9 -2.98 -32.08 9.35
N ALA A 10 -2.95 -31.89 8.03
CA ALA A 10 -2.12 -30.85 7.43
C ALA A 10 -2.50 -29.51 8.09
N PRO A 11 -1.53 -28.68 8.52
CA PRO A 11 -1.86 -27.41 9.13
C PRO A 11 -2.43 -26.53 8.02
N PHE A 12 -3.71 -26.22 8.13
CA PHE A 12 -4.26 -25.07 7.45
C PHE A 12 -3.42 -23.88 7.89
N ASP A 13 -2.52 -23.43 7.02
CA ASP A 13 -1.67 -22.28 7.28
C ASP A 13 -2.57 -21.15 7.76
N ASN A 14 -2.30 -20.68 8.97
CA ASN A 14 -3.03 -19.63 9.63
C ASN A 14 -2.93 -18.36 8.77
N ILE A 15 -3.93 -18.09 7.92
CA ILE A 15 -4.16 -16.80 7.24
C ILE A 15 -4.70 -15.79 8.27
N GLY A 16 -4.16 -15.82 9.49
CA GLY A 16 -4.45 -14.91 10.57
C GLY A 16 -3.17 -14.14 10.85
N ASN A 17 -3.16 -12.86 10.51
CA ASN A 17 -2.09 -11.89 10.76
C ASN A 17 -0.93 -11.90 9.75
N ARG A 18 -1.22 -11.56 8.49
CA ARG A 18 -0.23 -10.90 7.63
C ARG A 18 0.01 -9.52 8.25
N ILE A 19 1.02 -9.39 9.10
CA ILE A 19 1.63 -8.08 9.36
C ILE A 19 2.09 -7.63 7.98
N MET A 20 1.36 -6.70 7.35
CA MET A 20 1.90 -6.01 6.20
C MET A 20 3.06 -5.22 6.75
N ASP A 21 4.28 -5.68 6.43
CA ASP A 21 5.49 -4.95 6.78
C ASP A 21 5.30 -3.49 6.35
N LYS A 22 5.63 -2.58 7.26
CA LYS A 22 5.48 -1.16 6.97
C LYS A 22 6.38 -0.84 5.78
N ILE A 23 5.88 -0.01 4.87
CA ILE A 23 6.66 0.47 3.74
C ILE A 23 6.75 1.99 3.76
N GLU A 24 7.78 2.51 3.10
CA GLU A 24 7.95 3.93 2.79
C GLU A 24 8.12 4.10 1.28
N LEU A 25 7.55 5.18 0.74
CA LEU A 25 7.75 5.60 -0.64
C LEU A 25 8.91 6.58 -0.71
N ARG A 26 9.86 6.37 -1.62
CA ARG A 26 10.98 7.31 -1.84
C ARG A 26 11.13 7.69 -3.29
N CYS A 27 11.55 8.93 -3.51
CA CYS A 27 11.93 9.43 -4.82
C CYS A 27 13.25 8.76 -5.24
N PRO A 28 13.30 8.05 -6.38
CA PRO A 28 14.55 7.46 -6.87
C PRO A 28 15.60 8.50 -7.26
N HIS A 29 15.22 9.77 -7.42
CA HIS A 29 16.12 10.84 -7.83
C HIS A 29 16.77 11.57 -6.65
N CYS A 30 15.99 11.96 -5.64
CA CYS A 30 16.49 12.75 -4.51
C CYS A 30 16.41 12.04 -3.14
N GLY A 31 15.78 10.85 -3.07
CA GLY A 31 15.61 10.08 -1.84
C GLY A 31 14.51 10.57 -0.89
N SER A 32 13.84 11.67 -1.21
CA SER A 32 12.74 12.23 -0.41
C SER A 32 11.55 11.27 -0.29
N ALA A 33 10.86 11.32 0.85
CA ALA A 33 9.60 10.63 1.08
C ALA A 33 8.36 11.49 0.71
N ASN A 34 8.58 12.71 0.20
CA ASN A 34 7.53 13.67 -0.16
C ASN A 34 6.91 13.32 -1.53
N ILE A 35 6.22 12.17 -1.60
CA ILE A 35 5.63 11.61 -2.81
C ILE A 35 4.11 11.81 -2.82
N PHE A 36 3.62 12.41 -3.89
CA PHE A 36 2.21 12.69 -4.15
C PHE A 36 1.74 11.89 -5.35
N LYS A 37 0.42 11.71 -5.45
CA LYS A 37 -0.22 10.93 -6.50
C LYS A 37 -1.47 11.64 -6.98
N ASP A 38 -1.67 11.65 -8.29
CA ASP A 38 -2.87 12.28 -8.87
C ASP A 38 -4.12 11.52 -8.46
N ALA A 39 -5.22 12.26 -8.29
CA ALA A 39 -6.46 11.74 -7.77
C ALA A 39 -7.66 12.42 -8.41
N ALA A 40 -8.74 11.66 -8.57
CA ALA A 40 -10.05 12.22 -8.86
C ALA A 40 -10.87 12.31 -7.58
N ALA A 41 -11.56 13.44 -7.42
CA ALA A 41 -12.54 13.66 -6.38
C ALA A 41 -13.90 13.99 -7.00
N ALA A 42 -14.98 13.55 -6.35
CA ALA A 42 -16.34 13.88 -6.72
C ALA A 42 -17.00 14.72 -5.61
N TRP A 43 -17.92 15.61 -5.98
CA TRP A 43 -18.71 16.36 -5.03
C TRP A 43 -19.81 15.47 -4.45
N ASP A 44 -19.77 15.23 -3.14
CA ASP A 44 -20.87 14.61 -2.41
C ASP A 44 -21.89 15.68 -2.04
N ALA A 45 -23.07 15.62 -2.67
CA ALA A 45 -24.13 16.60 -2.43
C ALA A 45 -24.83 16.43 -1.07
N GLU A 46 -24.80 15.24 -0.46
CA GLU A 46 -25.37 15.01 0.86
C GLU A 46 -24.42 15.51 1.95
N ALA A 47 -23.14 15.16 1.84
CA ALA A 47 -22.11 15.59 2.79
C ALA A 47 -21.64 17.05 2.55
N GLN A 48 -21.93 17.63 1.39
CA GLN A 48 -21.48 18.97 0.96
C GLN A 48 -19.96 19.12 1.00
N GLU A 49 -19.25 18.11 0.53
CA GLU A 49 -17.79 18.08 0.49
C GLU A 49 -17.24 17.33 -0.74
N TRP A 50 -15.94 17.50 -0.98
CA TRP A 50 -15.22 16.72 -1.99
C TRP A 50 -14.74 15.41 -1.39
N THR A 51 -15.05 14.29 -2.05
CA THR A 51 -14.62 12.96 -1.63
C THR A 51 -13.69 12.36 -2.67
N LEU A 52 -12.58 11.79 -2.21
CA LEU A 52 -11.64 11.04 -3.05
C LEU A 52 -12.32 9.78 -3.61
N ILE A 53 -12.36 9.64 -4.94
CA ILE A 53 -13.00 8.50 -5.61
C ILE A 53 -11.98 7.53 -6.25
N SER A 54 -10.84 8.04 -6.70
CA SER A 54 -9.78 7.22 -7.27
C SER A 54 -8.41 7.89 -7.17
N VAL A 55 -7.38 7.07 -7.05
CA VAL A 55 -5.98 7.48 -7.17
C VAL A 55 -5.44 6.91 -8.48
N HIS A 56 -4.81 7.76 -9.28
CA HIS A 56 -4.24 7.44 -10.59
C HIS A 56 -2.77 7.11 -10.46
N ASP A 57 -2.11 6.67 -11.51
CA ASP A 57 -0.73 6.16 -11.48
C ASP A 57 0.37 7.22 -11.54
N HIS A 58 0.02 8.46 -11.89
CA HIS A 58 0.96 9.57 -11.93
C HIS A 58 1.42 9.96 -10.52
N GLU A 59 2.73 9.86 -10.28
CA GLU A 59 3.38 10.18 -9.01
C GLU A 59 4.34 11.37 -9.19
N THR A 60 4.36 12.26 -8.20
CA THR A 60 5.21 13.47 -8.20
C THR A 60 6.00 13.56 -6.90
N CYS A 61 7.28 13.89 -6.98
CA CYS A 61 8.07 14.27 -5.81
C CYS A 61 8.01 15.79 -5.63
N GLU A 62 7.42 16.26 -4.52
CA GLU A 62 7.25 17.69 -4.25
C GLU A 62 8.57 18.41 -3.90
N ASP A 63 9.65 17.66 -3.61
CA ASP A 63 10.95 18.26 -3.27
C ASP A 63 11.83 18.52 -4.50
N CYS A 64 11.72 17.69 -5.54
CA CYS A 64 12.54 17.83 -6.76
C CYS A 64 11.74 17.92 -8.05
N GLU A 65 10.40 18.02 -7.94
CA GLU A 65 9.43 18.25 -9.01
C GLU A 65 9.44 17.20 -10.14
N ARG A 66 10.16 16.08 -9.95
CA ARG A 66 10.16 15.00 -10.91
C ARG A 66 8.84 14.25 -10.77
N SER A 67 8.23 13.90 -11.89
CA SER A 67 7.01 13.10 -11.93
C SER A 67 7.08 11.99 -12.98
N GLY A 68 6.17 11.04 -12.86
CA GLY A 68 6.02 9.94 -13.82
C GLY A 68 5.06 8.86 -13.32
N ASP A 69 4.68 7.96 -14.22
CA ASP A 69 3.74 6.89 -13.90
C ASP A 69 4.49 5.77 -13.15
N TYR A 70 4.07 5.47 -11.92
CA TYR A 70 4.70 4.47 -11.03
C TYR A 70 6.18 4.74 -10.68
N MET A 71 6.57 6.00 -10.51
CA MET A 71 7.96 6.42 -10.29
C MET A 71 8.53 6.11 -8.89
N ALA A 72 7.73 6.07 -7.84
CA ALA A 72 8.19 5.95 -6.46
C ALA A 72 8.64 4.53 -6.08
N GLU A 73 9.80 4.45 -5.43
CA GLU A 73 10.36 3.21 -4.90
C GLU A 73 9.69 2.83 -3.59
N ARG A 74 9.36 1.55 -3.42
CA ARG A 74 8.73 1.00 -2.20
C ARG A 74 9.77 0.26 -1.38
N LEU A 75 10.09 0.78 -0.20
CA LEU A 75 11.08 0.19 0.70
C LEU A 75 10.37 -0.37 1.94
N SER A 76 10.70 -1.59 2.35
CA SER A 76 10.27 -2.16 3.63
C SER A 76 11.00 -1.47 4.79
N LEU A 77 10.30 -1.26 5.90
CA LEU A 77 10.79 -0.65 7.14
C LEU A 77 11.10 -1.68 8.23
#